data_AF-A0A4R9ALA3-F1
#
_entry.id   AF-A0A4R9ALA3-F1
#
_cell.length_a   1.000
_cell.length_b   1.000
_cell.length_c   1.000
_cell.angle_alpha   90.00
_cell.angle_beta   90.00
_cell.angle_gamma   90.00
#
_symmetry.space_group_name_H-M   'P 1'
#
loop_
_entity.id
_entity.type
_entity.pdbx_description
1 polymer ?
#
loop_
_entity_poly.entity_id
_entity_poly.type
_entity_poly.pdbx_seq_one_letter_code
_entity_poly.pdbx_strand_id
1 'polypeptide(L)'
;MTPVLASLLLGYLVVVLVSLLVSGLPATGSPSALIVPLSFAGLALGAVAVGFALGAVLPPVVAVPVAGGLLYAWYPAPLDGVVLAWRNVTGAGLTQCCLWVDVVPHPQAQLIAIASGAALAAITLLLVAVRPGARRSVSFAGVAVTIVAILVAFAPSVPALGQASQVARDLTELQCEGTSPQVCLWPEQDAEFGPAIRPVVTEAFHRGVAAGLPMRAAVTPYVGGLSDGQEHGSPINAVSMRLGGSDAAILASYGQAVYTSESCVVPGAVDGPAFGREQGVQYAIALLLGAEPEAALPRMEHSVELRLTAIAYTPAEVQDLIGVHNITEARTTVNNWLASCGS
;
A
#
# COMPACT_ATOMS: atom_id res chain seq x y z
N MET A 1 33.59 -7.08 21.38
CA MET A 1 32.24 -7.62 21.14
C MET A 1 31.15 -6.74 21.75
N THR A 2 31.29 -6.28 23.00
CA THR A 2 30.37 -5.36 23.69
C THR A 2 30.01 -4.05 22.93
N PRO A 3 30.93 -3.32 22.27
CA PRO A 3 30.56 -2.07 21.58
C PRO A 3 29.74 -2.30 20.30
N VAL A 4 29.94 -3.43 19.62
CA VAL A 4 29.19 -3.82 18.42
C VAL A 4 27.77 -4.26 18.81
N LEU A 5 27.65 -5.01 19.90
CA LEU A 5 26.36 -5.41 20.44
C LEU A 5 25.56 -4.21 20.95
N ALA A 6 26.21 -3.25 21.60
CA ALA A 6 25.58 -2.02 22.06
C ALA A 6 25.10 -1.13 20.90
N SER A 7 25.88 -1.02 19.82
CA SER A 7 25.49 -0.23 18.63
C SER A 7 24.38 -0.92 17.82
N LEU A 8 24.37 -2.25 17.75
CA LEU A 8 23.25 -3.03 17.20
C LEU A 8 21.96 -2.86 18.01
N LEU A 9 22.07 -2.91 19.34
CA LEU A 9 20.92 -2.74 20.23
C LEU A 9 20.38 -1.30 20.19
N LEU A 10 21.28 -0.31 20.09
CA LEU A 10 20.91 1.10 19.92
C LEU A 10 20.25 1.33 18.56
N GLY A 11 20.81 0.80 17.48
CA GLY A 11 20.19 0.86 16.15
C GLY A 11 18.81 0.21 16.10
N TYR A 12 18.66 -0.96 16.75
CA TYR A 12 17.38 -1.62 16.95
C TYR A 12 16.38 -0.71 17.70
N LEU A 13 16.78 -0.16 18.84
CA LEU A 13 15.92 0.71 19.64
C LEU A 13 15.54 1.98 18.89
N VAL A 14 16.45 2.58 18.10
CA VAL A 14 16.14 3.75 17.27
C VAL A 14 15.15 3.41 16.17
N VAL A 15 15.32 2.29 15.46
CA VAL A 15 14.38 1.86 14.41
C VAL A 15 13.01 1.52 15.00
N VAL A 16 12.96 0.82 16.14
CA VAL A 16 11.71 0.56 16.87
C VAL A 16 11.05 1.88 17.27
N LEU A 17 11.81 2.79 17.88
CA LEU A 17 11.29 4.08 18.37
C LEU A 17 10.79 4.95 17.22
N VAL A 18 11.54 5.06 16.12
CA VAL A 18 11.12 5.78 14.91
C VAL A 18 9.91 5.12 14.27
N SER A 19 9.86 3.78 14.23
CA SER A 19 8.69 3.07 13.70
C SER A 19 7.46 3.35 14.55
N LEU A 20 7.57 3.34 15.89
CA LEU A 20 6.49 3.67 16.81
C LEU A 20 6.08 5.14 16.77
N LEU A 21 7.04 6.06 16.60
CA LEU A 21 6.79 7.51 16.53
C LEU A 21 6.18 7.95 15.20
N VAL A 22 6.62 7.36 14.09
CA VAL A 22 6.16 7.70 12.73
C VAL A 22 4.87 6.99 12.38
N SER A 23 4.62 5.80 12.95
CA SER A 23 3.41 5.05 12.61
C SER A 23 2.14 5.74 13.09
N GLY A 24 2.14 6.45 14.22
CA GLY A 24 0.91 7.12 14.72
C GLY A 24 -0.27 6.15 14.90
N LEU A 25 -0.03 4.83 14.91
CA LEU A 25 -1.06 3.81 14.77
C LEU A 25 -1.70 3.52 16.14
N PRO A 26 -3.02 3.58 16.26
CA PRO A 26 -3.73 2.96 17.36
C PRO A 26 -3.50 1.43 17.37
N ALA A 27 -3.64 0.83 18.56
CA ALA A 27 -3.20 -0.54 18.88
C ALA A 27 -3.88 -1.69 18.10
N THR A 28 -4.88 -1.41 17.27
CA THR A 28 -5.66 -2.38 16.50
C THR A 28 -5.37 -2.21 15.00
N GLY A 29 -5.09 -3.30 14.28
CA GLY A 29 -4.76 -3.26 12.84
C GLY A 29 -3.31 -2.94 12.49
N SER A 30 -2.54 -2.38 13.43
CA SER A 30 -1.10 -2.19 13.25
C SER A 30 -0.37 -3.52 13.04
N PRO A 31 0.66 -3.57 12.19
CA PRO A 31 1.44 -4.77 12.05
C PRO A 31 2.05 -5.11 13.41
N SER A 32 2.04 -6.39 13.78
CA SER A 32 2.53 -6.88 15.08
C SER A 32 3.72 -6.06 15.57
N ALA A 33 3.53 -5.38 16.71
CA ALA A 33 4.51 -4.51 17.35
C ALA A 33 5.84 -5.23 17.65
N LEU A 34 5.86 -6.56 17.54
CA LEU A 34 7.02 -7.41 17.73
C LEU A 34 7.61 -7.87 16.39
N ILE A 35 6.79 -8.23 15.41
CA ILE A 35 7.28 -8.83 14.16
C ILE A 35 7.89 -7.80 13.20
N VAL A 36 7.35 -6.58 13.12
CA VAL A 36 7.95 -5.54 12.27
C VAL A 36 9.34 -5.16 12.77
N PRO A 37 9.53 -4.83 14.06
CA PRO A 37 10.87 -4.62 14.60
C PRO A 37 11.82 -5.80 14.41
N LEU A 38 11.34 -7.05 14.57
CA LEU A 38 12.16 -8.23 14.32
C LEU A 38 12.60 -8.34 12.86
N SER A 39 11.72 -7.98 11.92
CA SER A 39 12.03 -7.98 10.48
C SER A 39 13.10 -6.96 10.16
N PHE A 40 12.97 -5.74 10.68
CA PHE A 40 14.01 -4.70 10.57
C PHE A 40 15.32 -5.12 11.27
N ALA A 41 15.23 -5.74 12.44
CA ALA A 41 16.39 -6.23 13.18
C ALA A 41 17.15 -7.31 12.39
N GLY A 42 16.44 -8.27 11.79
CA GLY A 42 17.03 -9.30 10.95
C GLY A 42 17.81 -8.69 9.78
N LEU A 43 17.20 -7.75 9.06
CA LEU A 43 17.83 -7.05 7.93
C LEU A 43 19.04 -6.22 8.37
N ALA A 44 18.92 -5.48 9.47
CA ALA A 44 20.02 -4.70 10.05
C ALA A 44 21.19 -5.60 10.48
N LEU A 45 20.90 -6.76 11.09
CA LEU A 45 21.92 -7.74 11.45
C LEU A 45 22.66 -8.27 10.22
N GLY A 46 21.95 -8.58 9.14
CA GLY A 46 22.54 -8.99 7.86
C GLY A 46 23.46 -7.90 7.29
N ALA A 47 22.98 -6.66 7.23
CA ALA A 47 23.75 -5.51 6.74
C ALA A 47 25.04 -5.27 7.55
N VAL A 48 24.93 -5.30 8.88
CA VAL A 48 26.09 -5.11 9.78
C VAL A 48 27.08 -6.26 9.64
N ALA A 49 26.61 -7.50 9.51
CA ALA A 49 27.50 -8.64 9.29
C ALA A 49 28.29 -8.51 7.99
N VAL A 50 27.62 -8.13 6.88
CA VAL A 50 28.27 -7.87 5.58
C VAL A 50 29.31 -6.75 5.71
N GLY A 51 28.94 -5.63 6.34
CA GLY A 51 29.88 -4.52 6.59
C GLY A 51 31.09 -4.94 7.43
N PHE A 52 30.87 -5.75 8.48
CA PHE A 52 31.94 -6.29 9.31
C PHE A 52 32.88 -7.20 8.53
N ALA A 53 32.36 -8.11 7.70
CA ALA A 53 33.22 -8.96 6.88
C ALA A 53 34.04 -8.16 5.87
N LEU A 54 33.42 -7.18 5.20
CA LEU A 54 34.13 -6.28 4.27
C LEU A 54 35.23 -5.51 4.99
N GLY A 55 34.95 -4.91 6.15
CA GLY A 55 35.95 -4.19 6.95
C GLY A 55 37.05 -5.10 7.51
N ALA A 56 36.78 -6.40 7.63
CA ALA A 56 37.78 -7.36 8.04
C ALA A 56 38.68 -7.80 6.86
N VAL A 57 38.21 -7.80 5.61
CA VAL A 57 39.00 -8.23 4.42
C VAL A 57 39.72 -7.04 3.77
N LEU A 58 39.07 -5.89 3.71
CA LEU A 58 39.47 -4.74 2.87
C LEU A 58 39.89 -3.55 3.75
N PRO A 59 40.78 -2.67 3.25
CA PRO A 59 41.05 -1.39 3.89
C PRO A 59 39.77 -0.55 4.01
N PRO A 60 39.59 0.26 5.07
CA PRO A 60 38.38 1.05 5.28
C PRO A 60 37.98 1.93 4.09
N VAL A 61 38.97 2.49 3.38
CA VAL A 61 38.79 3.34 2.20
C VAL A 61 38.07 2.61 1.05
N VAL A 62 38.18 1.27 0.98
CA VAL A 62 37.51 0.43 -0.01
C VAL A 62 36.28 -0.25 0.58
N ALA A 63 36.36 -0.70 1.84
CA ALA A 63 35.26 -1.41 2.50
C ALA A 63 33.99 -0.57 2.62
N VAL A 64 34.11 0.70 3.00
CA VAL A 64 32.98 1.62 3.18
C VAL A 64 32.20 1.85 1.88
N PRO A 65 32.83 2.30 0.76
CA PRO A 65 32.09 2.51 -0.48
C PRO A 65 31.54 1.21 -1.07
N VAL A 66 32.24 0.08 -0.93
CA VAL A 66 31.73 -1.23 -1.40
C VAL A 66 30.51 -1.67 -0.59
N ALA A 67 30.55 -1.55 0.74
CA ALA A 67 29.41 -1.85 1.60
C ALA A 67 28.21 -0.95 1.28
N GLY A 68 28.45 0.35 1.08
CA GLY A 68 27.43 1.31 0.65
C GLY A 68 26.82 0.94 -0.69
N GLY A 69 27.66 0.59 -1.68
CA GLY A 69 27.21 0.15 -3.01
C GLY A 69 26.40 -1.14 -2.98
N LEU A 70 26.78 -2.11 -2.14
CA LEU A 70 26.02 -3.36 -1.97
C LEU A 70 24.69 -3.15 -1.27
N LEU A 71 24.64 -2.32 -0.22
CA LEU A 71 23.38 -1.94 0.43
C LEU A 71 22.48 -1.15 -0.52
N TYR A 72 23.07 -0.24 -1.29
CA TYR A 72 22.39 0.49 -2.36
C TYR A 72 22.02 -0.42 -3.54
N ALA A 73 22.64 -1.57 -3.77
CA ALA A 73 22.14 -2.52 -4.77
C ALA A 73 21.01 -3.37 -4.19
N TRP A 74 21.12 -3.72 -2.91
CA TRP A 74 20.17 -4.56 -2.19
C TRP A 74 18.80 -3.89 -2.03
N TYR A 75 18.77 -2.60 -1.65
CA TYR A 75 17.54 -1.90 -1.27
C TYR A 75 16.65 -1.41 -2.44
N PRO A 76 17.17 -0.83 -3.54
CA PRO A 76 16.39 -0.32 -4.65
C PRO A 76 16.22 -1.29 -5.82
N ALA A 77 17.03 -2.36 -5.94
CA ALA A 77 16.79 -3.42 -6.93
C ALA A 77 15.35 -4.00 -6.97
N PRO A 78 14.61 -4.12 -5.85
CA PRO A 78 13.21 -4.55 -5.90
C PRO A 78 12.24 -3.47 -6.41
N LEU A 79 12.64 -2.21 -6.55
CA LEU A 79 11.80 -1.12 -7.06
C LEU A 79 11.69 -1.14 -8.60
N ASP A 80 12.65 -1.77 -9.29
CA ASP A 80 12.67 -1.85 -10.76
C ASP A 80 11.72 -2.92 -11.34
N GLY A 81 10.93 -3.60 -10.50
CA GLY A 81 9.85 -4.51 -10.94
C GLY A 81 10.30 -5.86 -11.54
N VAL A 82 11.60 -6.06 -11.76
CA VAL A 82 12.15 -7.25 -12.46
C VAL A 82 11.97 -8.54 -11.66
N VAL A 83 12.01 -8.49 -10.33
CA VAL A 83 11.80 -9.65 -9.45
C VAL A 83 10.97 -9.24 -8.23
N LEU A 84 9.65 -9.31 -8.36
CA LEU A 84 8.73 -8.86 -7.30
C LEU A 84 8.85 -9.66 -6.00
N ALA A 85 9.33 -10.91 -6.03
CA ALA A 85 9.65 -11.67 -4.82
C ALA A 85 10.83 -11.08 -4.02
N TRP A 86 11.74 -10.34 -4.67
CA TRP A 86 12.90 -9.72 -4.05
C TRP A 86 12.51 -8.64 -3.01
N ARG A 87 11.32 -8.05 -3.16
CA ARG A 87 10.79 -7.06 -2.19
C ARG A 87 10.55 -7.67 -0.80
N ASN A 88 10.23 -8.96 -0.75
CA ASN A 88 9.99 -9.67 0.51
C ASN A 88 11.32 -10.05 1.19
N VAL A 89 12.34 -10.39 0.39
CA VAL A 89 13.70 -10.72 0.87
C VAL A 89 14.42 -9.50 1.43
N THR A 90 14.24 -8.35 0.79
CA THR A 90 14.89 -7.09 1.18
C THR A 90 14.14 -6.34 2.28
N GLY A 91 12.91 -6.74 2.59
CA GLY A 91 11.99 -6.03 3.48
C GLY A 91 11.33 -4.79 2.85
N ALA A 92 11.63 -4.45 1.59
CA ALA A 92 11.01 -3.32 0.89
C ALA A 92 9.48 -3.46 0.76
N GLY A 93 8.96 -4.69 0.73
CA GLY A 93 7.51 -4.93 0.74
C GLY A 93 6.84 -4.53 2.06
N LEU A 94 7.57 -4.55 3.18
CA LEU A 94 7.05 -4.22 4.51
C LEU A 94 6.83 -2.70 4.67
N THR A 95 7.60 -1.87 3.96
CA THR A 95 7.39 -0.41 3.99
C THR A 95 6.15 0.02 3.21
N GLN A 96 5.60 -0.85 2.36
CA GLN A 96 4.38 -0.56 1.58
C GLN A 96 3.09 -1.03 2.28
N CYS A 97 3.17 -2.02 3.17
CA CYS A 97 2.00 -2.71 3.73
C CYS A 97 1.26 -1.99 4.87
N CYS A 98 1.68 -0.78 5.25
CA CYS A 98 1.08 -0.04 6.38
C CYS A 98 0.73 1.41 6.04
N LEU A 99 0.74 1.76 4.75
CA LEU A 99 0.22 3.05 4.29
C LEU A 99 -1.31 3.07 4.19
N TRP A 100 -1.93 1.89 4.24
CA TRP A 100 -3.36 1.70 4.10
C TRP A 100 -3.88 0.86 5.28
N VAL A 101 -5.04 1.23 5.82
CA VAL A 101 -5.64 0.66 7.06
C VAL A 101 -6.34 -0.69 6.85
N ASP A 102 -6.47 -1.07 5.59
CA ASP A 102 -7.25 -2.17 5.03
C ASP A 102 -6.42 -3.42 4.69
N VAL A 103 -5.09 -3.30 4.77
CA VAL A 103 -4.15 -4.39 4.51
C VAL A 103 -3.22 -4.58 5.70
N VAL A 104 -2.81 -5.82 5.90
CA VAL A 104 -1.80 -6.19 6.90
C VAL A 104 -0.63 -6.90 6.23
N PRO A 105 0.60 -6.79 6.77
CA PRO A 105 1.73 -7.51 6.21
C PRO A 105 1.48 -9.00 6.14
N HIS A 106 1.84 -9.62 5.03
CA HIS A 106 1.73 -11.06 4.87
C HIS A 106 2.70 -11.75 5.86
N PRO A 107 2.25 -12.66 6.73
CA PRO A 107 3.09 -13.24 7.79
C PRO A 107 4.32 -13.98 7.22
N GLN A 108 4.15 -14.68 6.09
CA GLN A 108 5.27 -15.33 5.40
C GLN A 108 6.29 -14.32 4.83
N ALA A 109 5.86 -13.14 4.36
CA ALA A 109 6.79 -12.12 3.85
C ALA A 109 7.67 -11.57 4.98
N GLN A 110 7.09 -11.40 6.18
CA GLN A 110 7.84 -11.03 7.39
C GLN A 110 8.86 -12.10 7.79
N LEU A 111 8.46 -13.38 7.80
CA LEU A 111 9.36 -14.49 8.12
C LEU A 111 10.54 -14.58 7.14
N ILE A 112 10.32 -14.30 5.86
CA ILE A 112 11.39 -14.29 4.84
C ILE A 112 12.37 -13.15 5.06
N ALA A 113 11.90 -11.94 5.40
CA ALA A 113 12.77 -10.83 5.73
C ALA A 113 13.66 -11.15 6.96
N ILE A 114 13.07 -11.72 8.01
CA ILE A 114 13.80 -12.15 9.22
C ILE A 114 14.83 -13.23 8.86
N ALA A 115 14.38 -14.27 8.15
CA ALA A 115 15.21 -15.42 7.82
C ALA A 115 16.37 -15.07 6.89
N SER A 116 16.15 -14.22 5.88
CA SER A 116 17.18 -13.79 4.94
C SER A 116 18.25 -12.95 5.64
N GLY A 117 17.85 -12.02 6.51
CA GLY A 117 18.78 -11.26 7.33
C GLY A 117 19.61 -12.14 8.28
N ALA A 118 18.97 -13.10 8.96
CA ALA A 118 19.65 -14.07 9.82
C ALA A 118 20.59 -14.99 9.03
N ALA A 119 20.18 -15.46 7.86
CA ALA A 119 21.00 -16.27 6.96
C ALA A 119 22.23 -15.52 6.48
N LEU A 120 22.07 -14.27 6.02
CA LEU A 120 23.18 -13.41 5.62
C LEU A 120 24.16 -13.20 6.77
N ALA A 121 23.66 -12.94 7.98
CA ALA A 121 24.51 -12.80 9.16
C ALA A 121 25.29 -14.08 9.47
N ALA A 122 24.63 -15.24 9.47
CA ALA A 122 25.25 -16.53 9.72
C ALA A 122 26.33 -16.87 8.69
N ILE A 123 26.02 -16.74 7.39
CA ILE A 123 26.96 -16.98 6.28
C ILE A 123 28.18 -16.08 6.43
N THR A 124 27.96 -14.80 6.72
CA THR A 124 29.04 -13.82 6.80
C THR A 124 29.95 -14.06 8.01
N LEU A 125 29.38 -14.36 9.17
CA LEU A 125 30.15 -14.72 10.37
C LEU A 125 30.95 -16.01 10.17
N LEU A 126 30.38 -17.00 9.49
CA LEU A 126 31.07 -18.24 9.14
C LEU A 126 32.25 -17.98 8.20
N LEU A 127 32.08 -17.16 7.17
CA LEU A 127 33.16 -16.81 6.24
C LEU A 127 34.33 -16.08 6.93
N VAL A 128 34.03 -15.21 7.90
CA VAL A 128 35.07 -14.53 8.70
C VAL A 128 35.77 -15.52 9.65
N ALA A 129 35.03 -16.46 10.24
CA ALA A 129 35.57 -17.45 11.16
C ALA A 129 36.52 -18.47 10.50
N VAL A 130 36.41 -18.70 9.18
CA VAL A 130 37.20 -19.69 8.41
C VAL A 130 38.57 -19.14 7.97
N ARG A 131 38.97 -17.92 8.35
CA ARG A 131 40.21 -17.29 7.86
C ARG A 131 41.51 -18.03 8.23
N PRO A 132 42.54 -17.95 7.36
CA PRO A 132 43.66 -18.92 7.31
C PRO A 132 44.70 -18.82 8.43
N GLY A 133 44.45 -18.07 9.50
CA GLY A 133 45.40 -17.86 10.60
C GLY A 133 45.01 -18.54 11.92
N ALA A 134 43.78 -19.03 12.04
CA ALA A 134 43.29 -19.69 13.25
C ALA A 134 42.99 -21.17 12.94
N ARG A 135 43.77 -22.08 13.53
CA ARG A 135 43.45 -23.52 13.54
C ARG A 135 42.07 -23.73 14.17
N ARG A 136 41.03 -23.82 13.35
CA ARG A 136 39.78 -24.47 13.72
C ARG A 136 39.13 -25.05 12.47
N SER A 137 38.88 -26.35 12.55
CA SER A 137 38.27 -27.25 11.58
C SER A 137 36.81 -26.89 11.28
N VAL A 138 36.52 -25.67 10.86
CA VAL A 138 35.22 -25.35 10.28
C VAL A 138 35.27 -25.89 8.86
N SER A 139 34.79 -27.12 8.69
CA SER A 139 34.78 -27.79 7.39
C SER A 139 33.98 -26.95 6.41
N PHE A 140 34.59 -26.58 5.28
CA PHE A 140 33.94 -25.91 4.15
C PHE A 140 32.64 -26.63 3.74
N ALA A 141 32.60 -27.96 3.92
CA ALA A 141 31.42 -28.77 3.72
C ALA A 141 30.27 -28.42 4.68
N GLY A 142 30.55 -28.10 5.95
CA GLY A 142 29.54 -27.66 6.92
C GLY A 142 28.93 -26.30 6.55
N VAL A 143 29.74 -25.37 6.02
CA VAL A 143 29.27 -24.07 5.53
C VAL A 143 28.43 -24.24 4.27
N ALA A 144 28.90 -25.04 3.31
CA ALA A 144 28.14 -25.37 2.11
C ALA A 144 26.81 -26.06 2.45
N VAL A 145 26.81 -27.02 3.38
CA VAL A 145 25.59 -27.69 3.87
C VAL A 145 24.65 -26.71 4.57
N THR A 146 25.16 -25.72 5.32
CA THR A 146 24.30 -24.72 5.98
C THR A 146 23.68 -23.76 4.97
N ILE A 147 24.46 -23.29 3.98
CA ILE A 147 23.96 -22.46 2.87
C ILE A 147 22.91 -23.23 2.07
N VAL A 148 23.20 -24.48 1.69
CA VAL A 148 22.28 -25.34 0.96
C VAL A 148 21.04 -25.66 1.81
N ALA A 149 21.17 -25.92 3.11
CA ALA A 149 20.02 -26.15 3.99
C ALA A 149 19.13 -24.92 4.13
N ILE A 150 19.71 -23.72 4.23
CA ILE A 150 18.96 -22.46 4.22
C ILE A 150 18.27 -22.27 2.86
N LEU A 151 19.01 -22.35 1.76
CA LEU A 151 18.45 -22.18 0.42
C LEU A 151 17.36 -23.21 0.11
N VAL A 152 17.54 -24.48 0.50
CA VAL A 152 16.57 -25.56 0.32
C VAL A 152 15.37 -25.40 1.26
N ALA A 153 15.56 -24.90 2.49
CA ALA A 153 14.46 -24.62 3.41
C ALA A 153 13.57 -23.46 2.92
N PHE A 154 14.13 -22.47 2.23
CA PHE A 154 13.40 -21.30 1.74
C PHE A 154 12.99 -21.39 0.26
N ALA A 155 13.62 -22.24 -0.55
CA ALA A 155 13.26 -22.49 -1.95
C ALA A 155 11.77 -22.84 -2.18
N PRO A 156 11.11 -23.69 -1.38
CA PRO A 156 9.69 -23.98 -1.56
C PRO A 156 8.77 -22.81 -1.17
N SER A 157 9.27 -21.81 -0.42
CA SER A 157 8.51 -20.62 -0.04
C SER A 157 8.46 -19.58 -1.17
N VAL A 158 9.47 -19.51 -2.04
CA VAL A 158 9.57 -18.49 -3.10
C VAL A 158 8.41 -18.55 -4.11
N PRO A 159 7.96 -19.73 -4.60
CA PRO A 159 6.81 -19.81 -5.50
C PRO A 159 5.47 -19.58 -4.79
N ALA A 160 5.36 -19.95 -3.51
CA ALA A 160 4.11 -19.89 -2.74
C ALA A 160 3.71 -18.47 -2.30
N LEU A 161 4.69 -17.56 -2.13
CA LEU A 161 4.39 -16.16 -1.80
C LEU A 161 3.96 -15.32 -3.00
N GLY A 162 4.27 -15.77 -4.22
CA GLY A 162 4.08 -14.96 -5.43
C GLY A 162 4.65 -13.55 -5.23
N GLN A 163 3.84 -12.56 -5.55
CA GLN A 163 4.20 -11.15 -5.39
C GLN A 163 3.77 -10.59 -4.03
N ALA A 164 2.74 -11.11 -3.37
CA ALA A 164 2.01 -10.37 -2.32
C ALA A 164 2.84 -10.16 -1.03
N SER A 165 3.19 -8.90 -0.74
CA SER A 165 3.83 -8.49 0.52
C SER A 165 2.82 -8.16 1.63
N GLN A 166 1.54 -8.12 1.27
CA GLN A 166 0.41 -7.74 2.11
C GLN A 166 -0.79 -8.64 1.79
N VAL A 167 -1.68 -8.79 2.76
CA VAL A 167 -2.97 -9.47 2.61
C VAL A 167 -4.08 -8.52 3.05
N ALA A 168 -5.27 -8.71 2.50
CA ALA A 168 -6.45 -8.01 2.98
C ALA A 168 -6.67 -8.33 4.46
N ARG A 169 -7.04 -7.31 5.23
CA ARG A 169 -7.40 -7.47 6.64
C ARG A 169 -8.77 -8.15 6.77
N ASP A 170 -8.99 -8.82 7.90
CA ASP A 170 -10.26 -9.48 8.19
C ASP A 170 -11.39 -8.44 8.34
N LEU A 171 -12.41 -8.56 7.49
CA LEU A 171 -13.57 -7.66 7.49
C LEU A 171 -14.42 -7.76 8.77
N THR A 172 -14.27 -8.84 9.56
CA THR A 172 -14.97 -8.98 10.84
C THR A 172 -14.50 -8.00 11.91
N GLU A 173 -13.35 -7.35 11.72
CA GLU A 173 -12.86 -6.31 12.63
C GLU A 173 -13.52 -4.95 12.40
N LEU A 174 -14.30 -4.79 11.32
CA LEU A 174 -15.01 -3.54 11.02
C LEU A 174 -16.08 -3.25 12.07
N GLN A 175 -16.15 -1.98 12.50
CA GLN A 175 -17.15 -1.48 13.43
C GLN A 175 -18.20 -0.67 12.68
N CYS A 176 -19.39 -1.26 12.57
CA CYS A 176 -20.51 -0.71 11.83
C CYS A 176 -21.50 0.04 12.72
N GLU A 177 -21.87 1.25 12.32
CA GLU A 177 -22.97 2.00 12.96
C GLU A 177 -23.90 2.58 11.89
N GLY A 178 -25.13 2.88 12.30
CA GLY A 178 -26.18 3.37 11.40
C GLY A 178 -26.90 2.23 10.65
N THR A 179 -27.99 2.59 9.97
CA THR A 179 -28.86 1.65 9.26
C THR A 179 -29.21 2.09 7.84
N SER A 180 -28.94 3.34 7.45
CA SER A 180 -29.26 3.91 6.14
C SER A 180 -28.39 5.14 5.84
N PRO A 181 -27.10 4.97 5.53
CA PRO A 181 -26.40 3.70 5.35
C PRO A 181 -25.84 3.18 6.67
N GLN A 182 -25.51 1.88 6.70
CA GLN A 182 -24.59 1.35 7.69
C GLN A 182 -23.16 1.73 7.30
N VAL A 183 -22.49 2.54 8.12
CA VAL A 183 -21.10 2.95 7.89
C VAL A 183 -20.20 2.09 8.76
N CYS A 184 -19.35 1.29 8.13
CA CYS A 184 -18.41 0.42 8.82
C CYS A 184 -17.01 0.99 8.70
N LEU A 185 -16.32 1.22 9.81
CA LEU A 185 -14.96 1.77 9.84
C LEU A 185 -14.02 0.81 10.57
N TRP A 186 -12.73 0.89 10.28
CA TRP A 186 -11.73 0.21 11.10
C TRP A 186 -11.69 0.83 12.50
N PRO A 187 -11.42 0.07 13.58
CA PRO A 187 -11.47 0.59 14.95
C PRO A 187 -10.62 1.84 15.17
N GLU A 188 -9.42 1.89 14.60
CA GLU A 188 -8.52 3.03 14.66
C GLU A 188 -9.05 4.26 13.91
N GLN A 189 -9.70 4.04 12.77
CA GLN A 189 -10.30 5.08 11.97
C GLN A 189 -11.57 5.62 12.62
N ASP A 190 -12.35 4.74 13.25
CA ASP A 190 -13.54 5.12 14.00
C ASP A 190 -13.19 5.97 15.22
N ALA A 191 -12.18 5.53 16.00
CA ALA A 191 -11.75 6.22 17.20
C ALA A 191 -11.26 7.65 16.94
N GLU A 192 -10.54 7.88 15.83
CA GLU A 192 -9.95 9.19 15.52
C GLU A 192 -10.83 10.04 14.59
N PHE A 193 -11.47 9.44 13.58
CA PHE A 193 -12.17 10.16 12.51
C PHE A 193 -13.64 9.78 12.33
N GLY A 194 -14.14 8.77 13.04
CA GLY A 194 -15.53 8.29 12.94
C GLY A 194 -16.57 9.41 13.06
N PRO A 195 -16.50 10.28 14.09
CA PRO A 195 -17.43 11.40 14.26
C PRO A 195 -17.44 12.41 13.10
N ALA A 196 -16.36 12.54 12.34
CA ALA A 196 -16.27 13.42 11.17
C ALA A 196 -16.74 12.72 9.89
N ILE A 197 -16.39 11.44 9.71
CA ILE A 197 -16.70 10.66 8.51
C ILE A 197 -18.19 10.29 8.43
N ARG A 198 -18.79 9.82 9.52
CA ARG A 198 -20.16 9.27 9.52
C ARG A 198 -21.21 10.29 9.06
N PRO A 199 -21.22 11.55 9.51
CA PRO A 199 -22.17 12.56 9.03
C PRO A 199 -22.05 12.82 7.53
N VAL A 200 -20.82 12.95 7.01
CA VAL A 200 -20.56 13.22 5.59
C VAL A 200 -21.09 12.07 4.72
N VAL A 201 -20.77 10.82 5.09
CA VAL A 201 -21.22 9.63 4.36
C VAL A 201 -22.74 9.46 4.43
N THR A 202 -23.34 9.72 5.59
CA THR A 202 -24.80 9.60 5.79
C THR A 202 -25.57 10.64 4.97
N GLU A 203 -25.12 11.91 5.00
CA GLU A 203 -25.72 12.98 4.21
C GLU A 203 -25.57 12.71 2.70
N ALA A 204 -24.38 12.27 2.27
CA ALA A 204 -24.12 11.86 0.89
C ALA A 204 -25.07 10.75 0.44
N PHE A 205 -25.28 9.73 1.27
CA PHE A 205 -26.23 8.66 0.99
C PHE A 205 -27.64 9.19 0.77
N HIS A 206 -28.15 10.05 1.67
CA HIS A 206 -29.48 10.63 1.53
C HIS A 206 -29.62 11.48 0.27
N ARG A 207 -28.60 12.29 -0.06
CA ARG A 207 -28.56 13.07 -1.31
C ARG A 207 -28.55 12.18 -2.54
N GLY A 208 -27.75 11.11 -2.51
CA GLY A 208 -27.68 10.17 -3.61
C GLY A 208 -28.99 9.44 -3.84
N VAL A 209 -29.65 8.97 -2.77
CA VAL A 209 -31.01 8.39 -2.85
C VAL A 209 -32.00 9.40 -3.44
N ALA A 210 -31.98 10.65 -2.98
CA ALA A 210 -32.84 11.72 -3.52
C ALA A 210 -32.54 12.05 -4.98
N ALA A 211 -31.30 11.83 -5.45
CA ALA A 211 -30.89 11.98 -6.83
C ALA A 211 -31.20 10.75 -7.70
N GLY A 212 -31.75 9.67 -7.14
CA GLY A 212 -32.06 8.44 -7.86
C GLY A 212 -30.83 7.55 -8.13
N LEU A 213 -29.72 7.77 -7.42
CA LEU A 213 -28.54 6.94 -7.53
C LEU A 213 -28.75 5.56 -6.88
N PRO A 214 -28.11 4.49 -7.39
CA PRO A 214 -28.19 3.15 -6.83
C PRO A 214 -27.32 3.01 -5.57
N MET A 215 -27.73 3.70 -4.49
CA MET A 215 -26.99 3.71 -3.24
C MET A 215 -27.07 2.36 -2.53
N ARG A 216 -25.93 1.90 -1.99
CA ARG A 216 -25.83 0.63 -1.25
C ARG A 216 -26.12 0.83 0.23
N ALA A 217 -26.69 -0.20 0.86
CA ALA A 217 -27.10 -0.16 2.26
C ALA A 217 -25.90 -0.08 3.24
N ALA A 218 -24.71 -0.49 2.80
CA ALA A 218 -23.49 -0.44 3.59
C ALA A 218 -22.36 0.31 2.86
N VAL A 219 -21.56 1.04 3.61
CA VAL A 219 -20.37 1.75 3.14
C VAL A 219 -19.19 1.34 4.01
N THR A 220 -18.10 0.93 3.36
CA THR A 220 -16.87 0.51 4.03
C THR A 220 -15.67 1.27 3.45
N PRO A 221 -14.57 1.43 4.19
CA PRO A 221 -13.29 1.82 3.63
C PRO A 221 -12.93 0.94 2.44
N TYR A 222 -12.32 1.55 1.43
CA TYR A 222 -11.68 0.83 0.33
C TYR A 222 -10.68 -0.19 0.89
N VAL A 223 -10.64 -1.38 0.28
CA VAL A 223 -9.71 -2.47 0.61
C VAL A 223 -8.82 -2.76 -0.60
N GLY A 224 -7.60 -2.20 -0.60
CA GLY A 224 -6.58 -2.35 -1.62
C GLY A 224 -6.08 -3.78 -1.72
N GLY A 225 -6.74 -4.58 -2.55
CA GLY A 225 -6.38 -5.96 -2.81
C GLY A 225 -7.55 -6.93 -2.88
N LEU A 226 -8.78 -6.49 -2.57
CA LEU A 226 -9.98 -7.27 -2.86
C LEU A 226 -10.45 -6.93 -4.28
N SER A 227 -10.13 -7.79 -5.23
CA SER A 227 -10.89 -7.89 -6.49
C SER A 227 -12.38 -8.12 -6.22
N ASP A 228 -12.71 -8.76 -5.09
CA ASP A 228 -14.03 -9.30 -4.76
C ASP A 228 -14.96 -8.28 -4.08
N GLY A 229 -14.44 -7.21 -3.45
CA GLY A 229 -15.24 -6.26 -2.67
C GLY A 229 -15.97 -5.20 -3.50
N GLN A 230 -15.46 -4.97 -4.72
CA GLN A 230 -15.95 -3.97 -5.66
C GLN A 230 -16.45 -4.63 -6.95
N GLU A 231 -16.83 -5.91 -6.88
CA GLU A 231 -17.52 -6.59 -7.98
C GLU A 231 -18.88 -5.93 -8.26
N HIS A 232 -19.28 -5.92 -9.53
CA HIS A 232 -20.58 -5.41 -9.94
C HIS A 232 -21.70 -6.09 -9.15
N GLY A 233 -22.62 -5.28 -8.61
CA GLY A 233 -23.71 -5.78 -7.77
C GLY A 233 -23.34 -6.06 -6.31
N SER A 234 -22.13 -5.69 -5.88
CA SER A 234 -21.76 -5.72 -4.46
C SER A 234 -22.78 -4.97 -3.60
N PRO A 235 -23.22 -5.53 -2.46
CA PRO A 235 -24.15 -4.86 -1.54
C PRO A 235 -23.49 -3.72 -0.76
N ILE A 236 -22.21 -3.43 -1.02
CA ILE A 236 -21.36 -2.50 -0.28
C ILE A 236 -20.73 -1.50 -1.25
N ASN A 237 -20.68 -0.23 -0.85
CA ASN A 237 -19.84 0.78 -1.50
C ASN A 237 -18.50 0.89 -0.77
N ALA A 238 -17.40 0.53 -1.45
CA ALA A 238 -16.04 0.64 -0.94
C ALA A 238 -15.46 2.03 -1.24
N VAL A 239 -15.30 2.87 -0.22
CA VAL A 239 -14.96 4.29 -0.34
C VAL A 239 -13.60 4.57 0.28
N SER A 240 -12.72 5.25 -0.44
CA SER A 240 -11.46 5.75 0.12
C SER A 240 -11.73 6.85 1.13
N MET A 241 -11.64 6.49 2.41
CA MET A 241 -11.80 7.39 3.55
C MET A 241 -10.45 7.57 4.22
N ARG A 242 -9.52 8.26 3.55
CA ARG A 242 -8.16 8.47 4.10
C ARG A 242 -8.22 9.25 5.41
N LEU A 243 -7.37 8.87 6.36
CA LEU A 243 -7.16 9.61 7.61
C LEU A 243 -6.77 11.06 7.28
N GLY A 244 -7.50 12.04 7.82
CA GLY A 244 -7.29 13.46 7.53
C GLY A 244 -7.67 13.93 6.11
N GLY A 245 -8.39 13.11 5.32
CA GLY A 245 -8.94 13.53 4.03
C GLY A 245 -10.05 14.59 4.19
N SER A 246 -10.23 15.44 3.17
CA SER A 246 -11.34 16.39 3.15
C SER A 246 -12.66 15.71 2.80
N ASP A 247 -13.77 16.30 3.22
CA ASP A 247 -15.12 15.85 2.85
C ASP A 247 -15.27 15.69 1.33
N ALA A 248 -14.71 16.62 0.56
CA ALA A 248 -14.71 16.54 -0.90
C ALA A 248 -13.99 15.29 -1.43
N ALA A 249 -12.87 14.88 -0.82
CA ALA A 249 -12.17 13.66 -1.20
C ALA A 249 -13.00 12.40 -0.88
N ILE A 250 -13.69 12.38 0.27
CA ILE A 250 -14.61 11.30 0.63
C ILE A 250 -15.75 11.22 -0.38
N LEU A 251 -16.38 12.36 -0.72
CA LEU A 251 -17.50 12.41 -1.65
C LEU A 251 -17.10 12.06 -3.08
N ALA A 252 -15.93 12.50 -3.54
CA ALA A 252 -15.37 12.10 -4.83
C ALA A 252 -15.12 10.59 -4.88
N SER A 253 -14.52 10.02 -3.82
CA SER A 253 -14.33 8.57 -3.74
C SER A 253 -15.65 7.80 -3.60
N TYR A 254 -16.67 8.37 -2.98
CA TYR A 254 -17.98 7.74 -2.88
C TYR A 254 -18.68 7.74 -4.25
N GLY A 255 -18.56 8.83 -5.02
CA GLY A 255 -19.02 8.87 -6.40
C GLY A 255 -18.35 7.82 -7.28
N GLN A 256 -17.04 7.62 -7.09
CA GLN A 256 -16.30 6.53 -7.75
C GLN A 256 -16.87 5.16 -7.39
N ALA A 257 -17.11 4.90 -6.10
CA ALA A 257 -17.64 3.62 -5.64
C ALA A 257 -19.00 3.31 -6.29
N VAL A 258 -19.91 4.29 -6.29
CA VAL A 258 -21.23 4.16 -6.94
C VAL A 258 -21.08 3.86 -8.43
N TYR A 259 -20.23 4.61 -9.14
CA TYR A 259 -19.94 4.38 -10.56
C TYR A 259 -19.47 2.94 -10.83
N THR A 260 -18.46 2.48 -10.09
CA THR A 260 -17.88 1.14 -10.30
C THR A 260 -18.79 0.00 -9.85
N SER A 261 -19.75 0.26 -8.96
CA SER A 261 -20.67 -0.76 -8.47
C SER A 261 -21.71 -1.18 -9.52
N GLU A 262 -21.81 -0.43 -10.61
CA GLU A 262 -22.78 -0.62 -11.68
C GLU A 262 -22.09 -1.05 -12.99
N SER A 263 -22.77 -1.88 -13.77
CA SER A 263 -22.27 -2.37 -15.08
C SER A 263 -22.93 -1.60 -16.22
N CYS A 264 -22.64 -0.32 -16.36
CA CYS A 264 -23.25 0.55 -17.37
C CYS A 264 -22.20 1.11 -18.35
N VAL A 265 -22.63 1.43 -19.57
CA VAL A 265 -21.77 1.92 -20.65
C VAL A 265 -21.80 3.44 -20.68
N VAL A 266 -20.65 4.10 -20.71
CA VAL A 266 -20.64 5.56 -20.87
C VAL A 266 -21.04 5.94 -22.31
N PRO A 267 -22.19 6.62 -22.53
CA PRO A 267 -22.69 6.87 -23.87
C PRO A 267 -21.73 7.71 -24.71
N GLY A 268 -21.41 7.24 -25.92
CA GLY A 268 -20.51 7.92 -26.86
C GLY A 268 -19.02 7.87 -26.50
N ALA A 269 -18.60 6.95 -25.63
CA ALA A 269 -17.17 6.69 -25.37
C ALA A 269 -16.43 6.01 -26.54
N VAL A 270 -17.13 5.70 -27.64
CA VAL A 270 -16.56 4.98 -28.80
C VAL A 270 -15.66 5.88 -29.68
N ASP A 271 -15.83 7.21 -29.64
CA ASP A 271 -15.18 8.16 -30.58
C ASP A 271 -14.38 9.30 -29.91
N GLY A 272 -13.85 9.11 -28.69
CA GLY A 272 -12.98 10.08 -28.00
C GLY A 272 -12.12 9.42 -26.91
N PRO A 273 -11.30 10.17 -26.15
CA PRO A 273 -10.59 9.59 -25.01
C PRO A 273 -11.62 9.19 -23.95
N ALA A 274 -12.02 7.91 -23.94
CA ALA A 274 -13.03 7.34 -23.04
C ALA A 274 -12.84 7.77 -21.57
N PHE A 275 -11.59 7.94 -21.17
CA PHE A 275 -11.15 8.43 -19.87
C PHE A 275 -11.83 9.74 -19.40
N GLY A 276 -12.00 10.73 -20.28
CA GLY A 276 -12.60 12.02 -19.90
C GLY A 276 -14.09 11.91 -19.58
N ARG A 277 -14.84 11.10 -20.33
CA ARG A 277 -16.29 10.93 -20.12
C ARG A 277 -16.60 10.05 -18.90
N GLU A 278 -15.80 9.02 -18.66
CA GLU A 278 -15.91 8.21 -17.43
C GLU A 278 -15.70 9.08 -16.18
N GLN A 279 -14.67 9.93 -16.21
CA GLN A 279 -14.44 10.90 -15.14
C GLN A 279 -15.57 11.92 -15.01
N GLY A 280 -16.22 12.29 -16.12
CA GLY A 280 -17.42 13.15 -16.08
C GLY A 280 -18.59 12.51 -15.34
N VAL A 281 -18.83 11.21 -15.51
CA VAL A 281 -19.86 10.50 -14.74
C VAL A 281 -19.50 10.46 -13.27
N GLN A 282 -18.26 10.09 -12.93
CA GLN A 282 -17.77 10.01 -11.55
C GLN A 282 -17.88 11.37 -10.83
N TYR A 283 -17.45 12.45 -11.50
CA TYR A 283 -17.58 13.82 -11.02
C TYR A 283 -19.04 14.25 -10.87
N ALA A 284 -19.90 13.95 -11.87
CA ALA A 284 -21.32 14.25 -11.79
C ALA A 284 -21.99 13.56 -10.59
N ILE A 285 -21.66 12.30 -10.30
CA ILE A 285 -22.14 11.60 -9.11
C ILE A 285 -21.64 12.32 -7.85
N ALA A 286 -20.34 12.67 -7.76
CA ALA A 286 -19.80 13.37 -6.60
C ALA A 286 -20.52 14.71 -6.33
N LEU A 287 -20.85 15.48 -7.38
CA LEU A 287 -21.66 16.70 -7.26
C LEU A 287 -23.06 16.41 -6.71
N LEU A 288 -23.72 15.36 -7.19
CA LEU A 288 -25.04 14.95 -6.67
C LEU A 288 -24.99 14.47 -5.22
N LEU A 289 -23.86 13.91 -4.78
CA LEU A 289 -23.60 13.57 -3.38
C LEU A 289 -23.29 14.79 -2.51
N GLY A 290 -23.12 15.98 -3.12
CA GLY A 290 -22.92 17.24 -2.42
C GLY A 290 -21.48 17.73 -2.35
N ALA A 291 -20.58 17.19 -3.17
CA ALA A 291 -19.20 17.64 -3.21
C ALA A 291 -19.10 19.07 -3.78
N GLU A 292 -18.17 19.86 -3.25
CA GLU A 292 -17.89 21.18 -3.81
C GLU A 292 -17.25 21.03 -5.22
N PRO A 293 -17.71 21.78 -6.24
CA PRO A 293 -17.26 21.60 -7.61
C PRO A 293 -15.75 21.61 -7.79
N GLU A 294 -15.06 22.64 -7.28
CA GLU A 294 -13.62 22.77 -7.45
C GLU A 294 -12.83 21.68 -6.71
N ALA A 295 -13.33 21.22 -5.55
CA ALA A 295 -12.66 20.24 -4.72
C ALA A 295 -12.87 18.80 -5.20
N ALA A 296 -13.95 18.56 -5.96
CA ALA A 296 -14.28 17.25 -6.52
C ALA A 296 -13.69 17.01 -7.92
N LEU A 297 -13.14 18.05 -8.56
CA LEU A 297 -12.57 17.92 -9.91
C LEU A 297 -11.42 16.89 -9.91
N PRO A 298 -11.44 15.95 -10.87
CA PRO A 298 -10.35 15.00 -11.01
C PRO A 298 -9.08 15.74 -11.39
N ARG A 299 -7.95 15.34 -10.78
CA ARG A 299 -6.64 15.79 -11.26
C ARG A 299 -6.34 15.11 -12.58
N MET A 300 -6.28 15.92 -13.64
CA MET A 300 -5.85 15.48 -14.95
C MET A 300 -4.53 16.12 -15.31
N GLU A 301 -3.64 15.33 -15.90
CA GLU A 301 -2.34 15.77 -16.36
C GLU A 301 -2.12 15.28 -17.80
N HIS A 302 -1.49 16.10 -18.63
CA HIS A 302 -1.05 15.67 -19.95
C HIS A 302 0.44 15.33 -19.92
N SER A 303 0.78 14.11 -20.31
CA SER A 303 2.17 13.71 -20.53
C SER A 303 2.57 13.97 -21.98
N VAL A 304 3.37 15.02 -22.17
CA VAL A 304 4.00 15.30 -23.46
C VAL A 304 5.29 14.47 -23.52
N GLU A 305 5.21 13.22 -23.98
CA GLU A 305 6.32 12.25 -24.01
C GLU A 305 6.87 11.81 -22.64
N LEU A 306 7.41 10.58 -22.59
CA LEU A 306 7.93 9.90 -21.39
C LEU A 306 9.05 10.61 -20.62
N ARG A 307 9.47 11.82 -21.03
CA ARG A 307 10.64 12.54 -20.46
C ARG A 307 10.40 14.00 -20.09
N LEU A 308 9.20 14.55 -20.26
CA LEU A 308 8.88 15.93 -19.83
C LEU A 308 7.99 15.94 -18.59
N THR A 309 8.08 17.02 -17.82
CA THR A 309 7.21 17.31 -16.67
C THR A 309 5.76 17.36 -17.13
N ALA A 310 4.90 16.55 -16.51
CA ALA A 310 3.47 16.57 -16.76
C ALA A 310 2.91 17.97 -16.48
N ILE A 311 2.08 18.48 -17.40
CA ILE A 311 1.39 19.76 -17.22
C ILE A 311 -0.01 19.46 -16.72
N ALA A 312 -0.36 20.00 -15.56
CA ALA A 312 -1.69 19.87 -14.98
C ALA A 312 -2.67 20.79 -15.73
N TYR A 313 -3.84 20.25 -16.07
CA TYR A 313 -4.93 21.06 -16.62
C TYR A 313 -5.48 22.03 -15.57
N THR A 314 -5.95 23.19 -16.01
CA THR A 314 -6.71 24.12 -15.17
C THR A 314 -8.11 23.56 -14.86
N PRO A 315 -8.76 23.99 -13.77
CA PRO A 315 -10.12 23.53 -13.43
C PRO A 315 -11.14 23.69 -14.57
N ALA A 316 -11.06 24.80 -15.32
CA ALA A 316 -11.93 25.05 -16.46
C ALA A 316 -11.69 24.06 -17.61
N GLU A 317 -10.42 23.79 -17.95
CA GLU A 317 -10.07 22.80 -18.97
C GLU A 317 -10.51 21.38 -18.57
N VAL A 318 -10.42 21.03 -17.28
CA VAL A 318 -10.94 19.76 -16.77
C VAL A 318 -12.47 19.70 -16.94
N GLN A 319 -13.20 20.76 -16.59
CA GLN A 319 -14.66 20.84 -16.75
C GLN A 319 -15.10 20.70 -18.22
N ASP A 320 -14.42 21.39 -19.13
CA ASP A 320 -14.66 21.29 -20.56
C ASP A 320 -14.41 19.86 -21.08
N LEU A 321 -13.35 19.20 -20.58
CA LEU A 321 -12.99 17.84 -20.99
C LEU A 321 -14.00 16.78 -20.51
N ILE A 322 -14.50 16.94 -19.27
CA ILE A 322 -15.48 16.01 -18.69
C ILE A 322 -16.92 16.32 -19.10
N GLY A 323 -17.19 17.54 -19.59
CA GLY A 323 -18.49 17.97 -20.08
C GLY A 323 -19.55 18.17 -18.99
N VAL A 324 -19.14 18.53 -17.77
CA VAL A 324 -20.04 18.75 -16.61
C VAL A 324 -19.65 20.05 -15.90
N HIS A 325 -20.46 21.10 -16.06
CA HIS A 325 -20.16 22.43 -15.53
C HIS A 325 -21.05 22.81 -14.34
N ASN A 326 -22.20 22.15 -14.18
CA ASN A 326 -23.18 22.46 -13.16
C ASN A 326 -24.00 21.23 -12.74
N ILE A 327 -24.79 21.39 -11.69
CA ILE A 327 -25.59 20.31 -11.11
C ILE A 327 -26.70 19.79 -12.04
N THR A 328 -27.20 20.64 -12.94
CA THR A 328 -28.24 20.25 -13.91
C THR A 328 -27.65 19.34 -14.98
N GLU A 329 -26.48 19.70 -15.52
CA GLU A 329 -25.71 18.84 -16.42
C GLU A 329 -25.29 17.54 -15.74
N ALA A 330 -24.83 17.60 -14.49
CA ALA A 330 -24.48 16.41 -13.72
C ALA A 330 -25.65 15.42 -13.65
N ARG A 331 -26.87 15.91 -13.38
CA ARG A 331 -28.09 15.09 -13.35
C ARG A 331 -28.38 14.47 -14.72
N THR A 332 -28.28 15.23 -15.80
CA THR A 332 -28.48 14.70 -17.17
C THR A 332 -27.44 13.63 -17.50
N THR A 333 -26.17 13.87 -17.19
CA THR A 333 -25.07 12.93 -17.42
C THR A 333 -25.30 11.62 -16.68
N VAL A 334 -25.66 11.69 -15.39
CA VAL A 334 -25.96 10.50 -14.57
C VAL A 334 -27.20 9.75 -15.07
N ASN A 335 -28.27 10.46 -15.43
CA ASN A 335 -29.48 9.81 -15.97
C ASN A 335 -29.20 9.06 -17.28
N ASN A 336 -28.41 9.66 -18.18
CA ASN A 336 -28.01 9.03 -19.43
C ASN A 336 -27.13 7.78 -19.19
N TRP A 337 -26.20 7.87 -18.23
CA TRP A 337 -25.40 6.73 -17.81
C TRP A 337 -26.26 5.62 -17.20
N LEU A 338 -27.16 5.94 -16.26
CA LEU A 338 -28.06 4.97 -15.65
C LEU A 338 -29.00 4.30 -16.66
N ALA A 339 -29.44 5.03 -17.70
CA ALA A 339 -30.26 4.49 -18.77
C ALA A 339 -29.53 3.44 -19.64
N SER A 340 -28.20 3.41 -19.61
CA SER A 340 -27.38 2.42 -20.30
C SER A 340 -27.13 1.14 -19.48
N CYS A 341 -27.53 1.13 -18.21
CA CYS A 341 -27.33 -0.04 -17.36
C CYS A 341 -28.24 -1.18 -17.85
N GLY A 342 -27.65 -2.30 -18.28
CA GLY A 342 -28.39 -3.48 -18.75
C GLY A 342 -28.89 -3.42 -20.20
N SER A 343 -28.45 -2.45 -21.00
CA SER A 343 -28.62 -2.44 -22.46
C SER A 343 -27.61 -3.32 -23.18
#